data_AF-A0A529VV20-F1
#
_entry.id   AF-A0A529VV20-F1
#
_cell.length_a   1.000
_cell.length_b   1.000
_cell.length_c   1.000
_cell.angle_alpha   90.00
_cell.angle_beta   90.00
_cell.angle_gamma   90.00
#
_symmetry.space_group_name_H-M   'P 1'
#
loop_
_entity.id
_entity.type
_entity.pdbx_description
1 polymer ?
#
loop_
_entity_poly.entity_id
_entity_poly.type
_entity_poly.pdbx_seq_one_letter_code
_entity_poly.pdbx_strand_id
1 'polypeptide(L)'
;DKGAMHLAVGAVVNAVWDLWAKEAGKPVWRLVAEMSPEEILRIVDFRYLTDAITPAEALAILKKAEAGKAERIATLEREGYACYTTSAGWLGYPDDKLRRLCQEAVDDGFNHIKLKVGRDRADDIRRLRIAREVIGPDRYLMIDANQVWEVDQAIDWLKDLAFAKPFFIEEPTSPDDVAGHAKIRK
;
A
#
# COMPACT_ATOMS: atom_id res chain seq x y z
N ASP A 1 -20.48 -11.15 -2.55
CA ASP A 1 -19.70 -11.72 -3.67
C ASP A 1 -18.29 -11.18 -3.70
N LYS A 2 -17.30 -12.07 -3.72
CA LYS A 2 -15.86 -11.77 -3.92
C LYS A 2 -15.33 -12.50 -5.15
N GLY A 3 -14.12 -12.15 -5.61
CA GLY A 3 -13.49 -12.79 -6.77
C GLY A 3 -13.85 -12.15 -8.10
N ALA A 4 -13.87 -12.94 -9.18
CA ALA A 4 -13.94 -12.43 -10.57
C ALA A 4 -15.11 -11.47 -10.84
N MET A 5 -16.29 -11.76 -10.27
CA MET A 5 -17.46 -10.89 -10.44
C MET A 5 -17.25 -9.52 -9.81
N HIS A 6 -16.66 -9.48 -8.62
CA HIS A 6 -16.39 -8.21 -7.93
C HIS A 6 -15.26 -7.42 -8.62
N LEU A 7 -14.26 -8.11 -9.18
CA LEU A 7 -13.23 -7.49 -10.03
C LEU A 7 -13.85 -6.83 -11.27
N ALA A 8 -14.79 -7.51 -11.94
CA ALA A 8 -15.48 -6.98 -13.10
C ALA A 8 -16.35 -5.76 -12.75
N VAL A 9 -17.12 -5.83 -11.65
CA VAL A 9 -17.88 -4.69 -11.14
C VAL A 9 -16.96 -3.50 -10.84
N GLY A 10 -15.83 -3.74 -10.18
CA GLY A 10 -14.83 -2.70 -9.91
C GLY A 10 -14.31 -2.02 -11.19
N ALA A 11 -14.04 -2.80 -12.24
CA ALA A 11 -13.62 -2.25 -13.53
C ALA A 11 -14.69 -1.34 -14.16
N VAL A 12 -15.96 -1.76 -14.14
CA VAL A 12 -17.09 -0.96 -14.67
C VAL A 12 -17.32 0.29 -13.83
N VAL A 13 -17.33 0.18 -12.50
CA VAL A 13 -17.45 1.34 -11.59
C VAL A 13 -16.34 2.36 -11.85
N ASN A 14 -15.10 1.91 -12.01
CA ASN A 14 -13.97 2.80 -12.31
C ASN A 14 -14.10 3.44 -13.70
N ALA A 15 -14.62 2.72 -14.70
CA ALA A 15 -14.89 3.29 -16.02
C ALA A 15 -15.98 4.39 -15.99
N VAL A 16 -16.99 4.24 -15.13
CA VAL A 16 -18.00 5.30 -14.90
C VAL A 16 -17.37 6.52 -14.25
N TRP A 17 -16.49 6.34 -13.28
CA TRP A 17 -15.73 7.46 -12.68
C TRP A 17 -14.83 8.17 -13.68
N ASP A 18 -14.14 7.42 -14.55
CA ASP A 18 -13.34 8.00 -15.64
C ASP A 18 -14.20 8.80 -16.63
N LEU A 19 -15.36 8.27 -17.04
CA LEU A 19 -16.31 8.97 -17.89
C LEU A 19 -16.79 10.28 -17.24
N TRP A 20 -17.22 10.23 -15.98
CA TRP A 20 -17.72 11.39 -15.25
C TRP A 20 -16.62 12.46 -15.08
N ALA A 21 -15.40 12.05 -14.75
CA ALA A 21 -14.26 12.95 -14.63
C ALA A 21 -13.93 13.66 -15.95
N LYS A 22 -14.00 12.94 -17.07
CA LYS A 22 -13.84 13.51 -18.42
C LYS A 22 -14.95 14.50 -18.77
N GLU A 23 -16.22 14.15 -18.49
CA GLU A 23 -17.36 15.05 -18.71
C GLU A 23 -17.25 16.32 -17.86
N ALA A 24 -16.78 16.21 -16.62
CA ALA A 24 -16.55 17.33 -15.73
C ALA A 24 -15.27 18.13 -16.04
N GLY A 25 -14.43 17.66 -16.97
CA GLY A 25 -13.15 18.29 -17.31
C GLY A 25 -12.12 18.29 -16.17
N LYS A 26 -12.16 17.30 -15.27
CA LYS A 26 -11.31 17.23 -14.06
C LYS A 26 -10.61 15.87 -13.95
N PRO A 27 -9.40 15.79 -13.37
CA PRO A 27 -8.88 14.50 -12.93
C PRO A 27 -9.74 13.96 -11.78
N VAL A 28 -9.90 12.62 -11.67
CA VAL A 28 -10.79 11.98 -10.69
C VAL A 28 -10.51 12.44 -9.25
N TRP A 29 -9.23 12.57 -8.86
CA TRP A 29 -8.88 13.03 -7.51
C TRP A 29 -9.45 14.41 -7.19
N ARG A 30 -9.47 15.32 -8.19
CA ARG A 30 -9.99 16.67 -8.05
C ARG A 30 -11.51 16.68 -8.07
N LEU A 31 -12.13 15.86 -8.94
CA LEU A 31 -13.58 15.65 -8.97
C LEU A 31 -14.11 15.24 -7.59
N VAL A 32 -13.50 14.23 -6.96
CA VAL A 32 -13.90 13.75 -5.63
C VAL A 32 -13.52 14.74 -4.54
N ALA A 33 -12.33 15.36 -4.60
CA ALA A 33 -11.91 16.32 -3.57
C ALA A 33 -12.82 17.54 -3.50
N GLU A 34 -13.36 18.01 -4.62
CA GLU A 34 -14.24 19.18 -4.69
C GLU A 34 -15.69 18.91 -4.28
N MET A 35 -16.09 17.64 -4.14
CA MET A 35 -17.39 17.28 -3.56
C MET A 35 -17.54 17.81 -2.12
N SER A 36 -18.76 18.18 -1.76
CA SER A 36 -19.15 18.40 -0.37
C SER A 36 -19.04 17.11 0.44
N PRO A 37 -18.89 17.20 1.78
CA PRO A 37 -18.93 16.02 2.65
C PRO A 37 -20.15 15.12 2.40
N GLU A 38 -21.32 15.71 2.16
CA GLU A 38 -22.57 15.00 1.87
C GLU A 38 -22.54 14.26 0.52
N GLU A 39 -21.92 14.83 -0.51
CA GLU A 39 -21.76 14.18 -1.81
C GLU A 39 -20.79 12.98 -1.73
N ILE A 40 -19.68 13.12 -0.99
CA ILE A 40 -18.75 12.00 -0.75
C ILE A 40 -19.44 10.90 0.06
N LEU A 41 -20.29 11.25 1.03
CA LEU A 41 -21.03 10.27 1.81
C LEU A 41 -21.98 9.43 0.92
N ARG A 42 -22.60 10.06 -0.08
CA ARG A 42 -23.59 9.42 -0.97
C ARG A 42 -23.02 8.36 -1.90
N ILE A 43 -21.71 8.35 -2.16
CA ILE A 43 -21.08 7.37 -3.06
C ILE A 43 -20.66 6.07 -2.34
N VAL A 44 -20.86 5.98 -1.02
CA VAL A 44 -20.47 4.82 -0.20
C VAL A 44 -21.70 3.95 0.14
N ASP A 45 -21.59 2.63 -0.06
CA ASP A 45 -22.55 1.65 0.47
C ASP A 45 -22.18 1.30 1.91
N PHE A 46 -22.99 1.72 2.88
CA PHE A 46 -22.76 1.49 4.32
C PHE A 46 -23.27 0.14 4.83
N ARG A 47 -23.85 -0.69 3.97
CA ARG A 47 -24.31 -2.02 4.35
C ARG A 47 -23.13 -2.86 4.87
N TYR A 48 -23.32 -3.46 6.04
CA TYR A 48 -22.30 -4.23 6.78
C TYR A 48 -21.12 -3.42 7.37
N LEU A 49 -21.24 -2.09 7.45
CA LEU A 49 -20.20 -1.23 8.06
C LEU A 49 -20.62 -0.58 9.38
N THR A 50 -21.92 -0.51 9.69
CA THR A 50 -22.47 0.37 10.74
C THR A 50 -22.11 0.00 12.18
N ASP A 51 -21.63 -1.22 12.41
CA ASP A 51 -21.07 -1.68 13.68
C ASP A 51 -19.61 -1.21 13.89
N ALA A 52 -18.94 -0.77 12.83
CA ALA A 52 -17.58 -0.21 12.87
C ALA A 52 -17.55 1.31 12.57
N ILE A 53 -18.37 1.78 11.63
CA ILE A 53 -18.50 3.18 11.25
C ILE A 53 -19.90 3.47 10.67
N THR A 54 -20.61 4.39 11.30
CA THR A 54 -21.92 4.86 10.84
C THR A 54 -21.79 5.99 9.80
N PRO A 55 -22.84 6.24 8.98
CA PRO A 55 -22.85 7.40 8.08
C PRO A 55 -22.64 8.74 8.81
N ALA A 56 -23.14 8.88 10.03
CA ALA A 56 -22.98 10.09 10.83
C ALA A 56 -21.51 10.31 11.25
N GLU A 57 -20.83 9.25 11.68
CA GLU A 57 -19.40 9.29 12.04
C GLU A 57 -18.53 9.56 10.80
N ALA A 58 -18.82 8.91 9.68
CA ALA A 58 -18.14 9.17 8.41
C ALA A 58 -18.32 10.63 7.96
N LEU A 59 -19.54 11.17 8.03
CA LEU A 59 -19.82 12.57 7.72
C LEU A 59 -19.06 13.53 8.64
N ALA A 60 -18.95 13.21 9.93
CA ALA A 60 -18.19 14.02 10.88
C ALA A 60 -16.69 14.07 10.53
N ILE A 61 -16.11 12.94 10.08
CA ILE A 61 -14.73 12.89 9.57
C ILE A 61 -14.58 13.79 8.34
N LEU A 62 -15.50 13.67 7.36
CA LEU A 62 -15.46 14.44 6.12
C LEU A 62 -15.60 15.96 6.37
N LYS A 63 -16.53 16.37 7.24
CA LYS A 63 -16.71 17.77 7.64
C LYS A 63 -15.51 18.33 8.36
N LYS A 64 -14.93 17.55 9.29
CA LYS A 64 -13.70 17.95 9.97
C LYS A 64 -12.55 18.18 8.98
N ALA A 65 -12.47 17.35 7.95
CA ALA A 65 -11.46 17.48 6.90
C ALA A 65 -11.76 18.60 5.90
N GLU A 66 -12.94 19.21 5.88
CA GLU A 66 -13.26 20.27 4.92
C GLU A 66 -12.36 21.51 5.13
N ALA A 67 -12.10 21.85 6.39
CA ALA A 67 -11.11 22.87 6.74
C ALA A 67 -9.72 22.50 6.20
N GLY A 68 -9.07 23.45 5.54
CA GLY A 68 -7.73 23.26 4.93
C GLY A 68 -7.73 22.46 3.61
N LYS A 69 -8.89 22.08 3.05
CA LYS A 69 -8.95 21.35 1.78
C LYS A 69 -8.24 22.08 0.65
N ALA A 70 -8.49 23.38 0.48
CA ALA A 70 -7.86 24.19 -0.57
C ALA A 70 -6.33 24.24 -0.43
N GLU A 71 -5.83 24.36 0.80
CA GLU A 71 -4.38 24.35 1.07
C GLU A 71 -3.75 22.99 0.75
N ARG A 72 -4.38 21.89 1.16
CA ARG A 72 -3.88 20.55 0.85
C ARG A 72 -3.88 20.26 -0.65
N ILE A 73 -4.88 20.74 -1.38
CA ILE A 73 -4.92 20.67 -2.85
C ILE A 73 -3.73 21.44 -3.45
N ALA A 74 -3.50 22.68 -3.02
CA ALA A 74 -2.38 23.48 -3.52
C ALA A 74 -1.01 22.86 -3.18
N THR A 75 -0.89 22.23 -2.00
CA THR A 75 0.31 21.48 -1.62
C THR A 75 0.51 20.25 -2.48
N LEU A 76 -0.55 19.46 -2.76
CA LEU A 76 -0.48 18.30 -3.66
C LEU A 76 -0.04 18.70 -5.08
N GLU A 77 -0.56 19.81 -5.60
CA GLU A 77 -0.20 20.32 -6.93
C GLU A 77 1.26 20.82 -6.98
N ARG A 78 1.77 21.36 -5.87
CA ARG A 78 3.15 21.86 -5.76
C ARG A 78 4.18 20.76 -5.53
N GLU A 79 3.87 19.79 -4.67
CA GLU A 79 4.85 18.85 -4.10
C GLU A 79 4.63 17.41 -4.58
N GLY A 80 3.49 17.11 -5.20
CA GLY A 80 3.09 15.74 -5.52
C GLY A 80 2.77 14.93 -4.26
N TYR A 81 2.85 13.60 -4.38
CA TYR A 81 2.63 12.67 -3.28
C TYR A 81 3.81 11.70 -3.20
N ALA A 82 4.43 11.58 -2.03
CA ALA A 82 5.57 10.69 -1.82
C ALA A 82 5.20 9.23 -2.17
N CYS A 83 6.05 8.57 -2.96
CA CYS A 83 5.86 7.19 -3.38
C CYS A 83 7.02 6.30 -2.92
N TYR A 84 6.80 4.99 -2.98
CA TYR A 84 7.83 3.97 -2.77
C TYR A 84 7.95 3.11 -4.03
N THR A 85 9.05 2.37 -4.16
CA THR A 85 9.26 1.49 -5.31
C THR A 85 9.42 0.02 -4.91
N THR A 86 8.92 -0.88 -5.76
CA THR A 86 9.12 -2.33 -5.66
C THR A 86 9.96 -2.86 -6.83
N SER A 87 10.44 -1.99 -7.73
CA SER A 87 11.10 -2.39 -8.98
C SER A 87 12.40 -3.18 -8.76
N ALA A 88 13.12 -2.91 -7.66
CA ALA A 88 14.32 -3.66 -7.27
C ALA A 88 13.99 -5.04 -6.65
N GLY A 89 12.74 -5.25 -6.22
CA GLY A 89 12.39 -6.26 -5.23
C GLY A 89 12.06 -7.66 -5.75
N TRP A 90 11.98 -7.90 -7.05
CA TRP A 90 11.47 -9.17 -7.60
C TRP A 90 12.38 -10.38 -7.30
N LEU A 91 11.78 -11.49 -6.85
CA LEU A 91 12.49 -12.71 -6.37
C LEU A 91 13.36 -13.42 -7.42
N GLY A 92 13.10 -13.20 -8.71
CA GLY A 92 13.83 -13.83 -9.81
C GLY A 92 15.11 -13.09 -10.21
N TYR A 93 15.41 -11.94 -9.63
CA TYR A 93 16.57 -11.14 -10.04
C TYR A 93 17.86 -11.64 -9.37
N PRO A 94 18.96 -11.74 -10.15
CA PRO A 94 20.27 -12.00 -9.59
C PRO A 94 20.76 -10.82 -8.73
N ASP A 95 21.74 -11.07 -7.89
CA ASP A 95 22.20 -10.15 -6.85
C ASP A 95 22.80 -8.86 -7.36
N ASP A 96 23.52 -8.93 -8.48
CA ASP A 96 24.07 -7.79 -9.19
C ASP A 96 22.95 -6.86 -9.69
N LYS A 97 21.88 -7.45 -10.23
CA LYS A 97 20.69 -6.70 -10.65
C LYS A 97 19.95 -6.11 -9.45
N LEU A 98 19.79 -6.86 -8.35
CA LEU A 98 19.21 -6.33 -7.10
C LEU A 98 20.01 -5.12 -6.61
N ARG A 99 21.34 -5.26 -6.49
CA ARG A 99 22.24 -4.19 -6.02
C ARG A 99 22.12 -2.95 -6.90
N ARG A 100 22.19 -3.13 -8.22
CA ARG A 100 22.06 -2.03 -9.19
C ARG A 100 20.71 -1.32 -9.07
N LEU A 101 19.60 -2.07 -9.04
CA LEU A 101 18.26 -1.48 -8.96
C LEU A 101 17.98 -0.80 -7.62
N CYS A 102 18.55 -1.31 -6.52
CA CYS A 102 18.51 -0.60 -5.24
C CYS A 102 19.26 0.73 -5.31
N GLN A 103 20.42 0.77 -5.97
CA GLN A 103 21.17 2.01 -6.16
C GLN A 103 20.41 2.99 -7.05
N GLU A 104 19.86 2.53 -8.17
CA GLU A 104 19.03 3.36 -9.05
C GLU A 104 17.83 3.96 -8.29
N ALA A 105 17.14 3.16 -7.45
CA ALA A 105 16.06 3.68 -6.62
C ALA A 105 16.52 4.76 -5.62
N VAL A 106 17.72 4.61 -5.06
CA VAL A 106 18.32 5.61 -4.17
C VAL A 106 18.63 6.89 -4.93
N ASP A 107 19.23 6.76 -6.12
CA ASP A 107 19.63 7.87 -6.98
C ASP A 107 18.40 8.63 -7.53
N ASP A 108 17.30 7.92 -7.79
CA ASP A 108 15.99 8.48 -8.16
C ASP A 108 15.26 9.18 -7.00
N GLY A 109 15.84 9.16 -5.79
CA GLY A 109 15.31 9.87 -4.63
C GLY A 109 14.28 9.08 -3.80
N PHE A 110 14.09 7.78 -4.04
CA PHE A 110 13.19 6.99 -3.20
C PHE A 110 13.74 6.84 -1.79
N ASN A 111 12.87 7.11 -0.81
CA ASN A 111 13.16 6.90 0.62
C ASN A 111 12.61 5.56 1.15
N HIS A 112 11.78 4.88 0.35
CA HIS A 112 11.10 3.64 0.70
C HIS A 112 11.23 2.63 -0.46
N ILE A 113 11.74 1.43 -0.15
CA ILE A 113 11.97 0.36 -1.14
C ILE A 113 11.39 -0.95 -0.60
N LYS A 114 10.66 -1.69 -1.43
CA LYS A 114 10.04 -2.98 -1.07
C LYS A 114 10.71 -4.16 -1.78
N LEU A 115 10.97 -5.24 -1.05
CA LEU A 115 11.51 -6.51 -1.56
C LEU A 115 10.48 -7.65 -1.41
N LYS A 116 10.43 -8.54 -2.41
CA LYS A 116 9.70 -9.80 -2.31
C LYS A 116 10.51 -10.82 -1.53
N VAL A 117 9.85 -11.57 -0.64
CA VAL A 117 10.41 -12.61 0.24
C VAL A 117 9.52 -13.86 0.27
N GLY A 118 9.90 -14.89 1.01
CA GLY A 118 9.01 -16.00 1.38
C GLY A 118 9.18 -17.30 0.62
N ARG A 119 10.03 -17.32 -0.42
CA ARG A 119 10.32 -18.55 -1.18
C ARG A 119 11.42 -19.41 -0.53
N ASP A 120 12.55 -18.79 -0.19
CA ASP A 120 13.69 -19.46 0.43
C ASP A 120 14.31 -18.55 1.49
N ARG A 121 14.51 -19.10 2.69
CA ARG A 121 14.89 -18.34 3.88
C ARG A 121 16.33 -17.81 3.78
N ALA A 122 17.23 -18.58 3.18
CA ALA A 122 18.62 -18.17 3.01
C ALA A 122 18.74 -17.07 1.95
N ASP A 123 17.98 -17.18 0.86
CA ASP A 123 17.87 -16.13 -0.16
C ASP A 123 17.32 -14.83 0.42
N ASP A 124 16.27 -14.89 1.23
CA ASP A 124 15.69 -13.69 1.85
C ASP A 124 16.73 -12.98 2.74
N ILE A 125 17.42 -13.72 3.63
CA ILE A 125 18.48 -13.17 4.48
C ILE A 125 19.58 -12.52 3.64
N ARG A 126 20.05 -13.23 2.60
CA ARG A 126 21.11 -12.75 1.71
C ARG A 126 20.70 -11.48 0.95
N ARG A 127 19.51 -11.49 0.34
CA ARG A 127 18.97 -10.36 -0.44
C ARG A 127 18.71 -9.14 0.43
N LEU A 128 18.17 -9.31 1.63
CA LEU A 128 17.94 -8.20 2.56
C LEU A 128 19.23 -7.58 3.08
N ARG A 129 20.30 -8.38 3.26
CA ARG A 129 21.65 -7.83 3.55
C ARG A 129 22.14 -6.94 2.41
N ILE A 130 22.08 -7.44 1.17
CA ILE A 130 22.48 -6.68 -0.03
C ILE A 130 21.67 -5.38 -0.14
N ALA A 131 20.34 -5.44 -0.02
CA ALA A 131 19.51 -4.25 -0.09
C ALA A 131 19.87 -3.25 1.01
N ARG A 132 20.05 -3.71 2.26
CA ARG A 132 20.40 -2.84 3.39
C ARG A 132 21.77 -2.19 3.24
N GLU A 133 22.75 -2.90 2.69
CA GLU A 133 24.08 -2.34 2.37
C GLU A 133 23.97 -1.18 1.37
N VAL A 134 23.09 -1.29 0.37
CA VAL A 134 22.97 -0.30 -0.70
C VAL A 134 22.14 0.90 -0.28
N ILE A 135 20.95 0.67 0.30
CA ILE A 135 20.01 1.77 0.61
C ILE A 135 20.41 2.55 1.87
N GLY A 136 21.34 2.00 2.65
CA GLY A 136 21.81 2.56 3.91
C GLY A 136 20.87 2.29 5.09
N PRO A 137 21.25 2.73 6.30
CA PRO A 137 20.49 2.48 7.52
C PRO A 137 19.23 3.36 7.66
N ASP A 138 19.19 4.52 7.00
CA ASP A 138 18.16 5.55 7.23
C ASP A 138 16.92 5.39 6.33
N ARG A 139 17.05 4.70 5.19
CA ARG A 139 15.93 4.45 4.28
C ARG A 139 15.04 3.31 4.76
N TYR A 140 13.76 3.41 4.46
CA TYR A 140 12.78 2.41 4.81
C TYR A 140 12.84 1.23 3.84
N LEU A 141 12.93 0.03 4.41
CA LEU A 141 12.87 -1.23 3.69
C LEU A 141 11.57 -1.92 4.05
N MET A 142 10.76 -2.31 3.08
CA MET A 142 9.57 -3.12 3.30
C MET A 142 9.79 -4.50 2.70
N ILE A 143 9.09 -5.50 3.22
CA ILE A 143 9.11 -6.86 2.67
C ILE A 143 7.71 -7.35 2.40
N ASP A 144 7.55 -8.27 1.45
CA ASP A 144 6.26 -8.75 0.95
C ASP A 144 6.35 -10.24 0.63
N ALA A 145 5.58 -11.05 1.35
CA ALA A 145 5.62 -12.51 1.26
C ALA A 145 4.53 -13.09 0.34
N ASN A 146 3.59 -12.28 -0.16
CA ASN A 146 2.49 -12.71 -1.00
C ASN A 146 1.77 -13.98 -0.48
N GLN A 147 1.41 -13.95 0.80
CA GLN A 147 0.47 -14.86 1.47
C GLN A 147 1.01 -16.29 1.71
N VAL A 148 2.29 -16.55 1.45
CA VAL A 148 2.83 -17.92 1.34
C VAL A 148 3.05 -18.65 2.67
N TRP A 149 3.01 -17.96 3.81
CA TRP A 149 3.30 -18.59 5.11
C TRP A 149 2.05 -18.90 5.92
N GLU A 150 2.14 -19.98 6.69
CA GLU A 150 1.29 -20.19 7.87
C GLU A 150 1.67 -19.22 9.00
N VAL A 151 0.79 -19.03 9.98
CA VAL A 151 0.98 -18.01 11.04
C VAL A 151 2.26 -18.19 11.84
N ASP A 152 2.53 -19.39 12.36
CA ASP A 152 3.72 -19.63 13.18
C ASP A 152 5.01 -19.62 12.32
N GLN A 153 4.90 -20.06 11.07
CA GLN A 153 5.99 -19.97 10.09
C GLN A 153 6.35 -18.51 9.82
N ALA A 154 5.36 -17.63 9.60
CA ALA A 154 5.59 -16.20 9.38
C ALA A 154 6.32 -15.57 10.57
N ILE A 155 5.86 -15.84 11.79
CA ILE A 155 6.48 -15.32 13.02
C ILE A 155 7.95 -15.76 13.11
N ASP A 156 8.23 -17.03 12.88
CA ASP A 156 9.60 -17.54 12.96
C ASP A 156 10.48 -17.03 11.83
N TRP A 157 9.96 -16.90 10.60
CA TRP A 157 10.70 -16.37 9.46
C TRP A 157 11.07 -14.89 9.68
N LEU A 158 10.15 -14.08 10.20
CA LEU A 158 10.35 -12.66 10.45
C LEU A 158 11.40 -12.37 11.52
N LYS A 159 11.56 -13.25 12.52
CA LYS A 159 12.66 -13.15 13.52
C LYS A 159 14.03 -13.12 12.84
N ASP A 160 14.22 -13.95 11.81
CA ASP A 160 15.49 -14.02 11.09
C ASP A 160 15.69 -12.85 10.13
N LEU A 161 14.61 -12.18 9.71
CA LEU A 161 14.70 -11.00 8.84
C LEU A 161 14.78 -9.69 9.63
N ALA A 162 14.63 -9.73 10.96
CA ALA A 162 14.58 -8.55 11.83
C ALA A 162 15.87 -7.70 11.76
N PHE A 163 17.03 -8.30 11.48
CA PHE A 163 18.29 -7.56 11.32
C PHE A 163 18.20 -6.50 10.21
N ALA A 164 17.36 -6.72 9.19
CA ALA A 164 17.19 -5.82 8.07
C ALA A 164 16.31 -4.61 8.42
N LYS A 165 15.71 -4.59 9.62
CA LYS A 165 14.77 -3.56 10.10
C LYS A 165 13.66 -3.27 9.09
N PRO A 166 12.87 -4.28 8.68
CA PRO A 166 11.75 -4.02 7.79
C PRO A 166 10.74 -3.09 8.47
N PHE A 167 10.25 -2.08 7.74
CA PHE A 167 9.24 -1.13 8.18
C PHE A 167 7.87 -1.81 8.33
N PHE A 168 7.55 -2.73 7.43
CA PHE A 168 6.46 -3.69 7.56
C PHE A 168 6.75 -4.97 6.78
N ILE A 169 5.98 -6.02 7.08
CA ILE A 169 5.75 -7.19 6.23
C ILE A 169 4.35 -7.10 5.61
N GLU A 170 4.27 -7.18 4.28
CA GLU A 170 3.04 -7.23 3.51
C GLU A 170 2.61 -8.67 3.28
N GLU A 171 1.30 -8.91 3.48
CA GLU A 171 0.63 -10.19 3.25
C GLU A 171 1.45 -11.40 3.76
N PRO A 172 1.77 -11.49 5.06
CA PRO A 172 2.53 -12.62 5.59
C PRO A 172 1.80 -13.96 5.46
N THR A 173 0.46 -13.94 5.40
CA THR A 173 -0.39 -15.13 5.32
C THR A 173 -1.64 -14.83 4.48
N SER A 174 -2.58 -15.78 4.41
CA SER A 174 -3.84 -15.68 3.65
C SER A 174 -4.56 -14.34 3.89
N PRO A 175 -5.03 -13.66 2.83
CA PRO A 175 -5.72 -12.37 2.95
C PRO A 175 -7.11 -12.51 3.61
N ASP A 176 -7.63 -13.72 3.71
CA ASP A 176 -8.88 -14.03 4.41
C ASP A 176 -8.67 -14.27 5.93
N ASP A 177 -7.41 -14.40 6.41
CA ASP A 177 -7.12 -14.72 7.81
C ASP A 177 -6.79 -13.47 8.66
N VAL A 178 -7.85 -12.75 9.04
CA VAL A 178 -7.76 -11.55 9.91
C VAL A 178 -7.15 -11.90 11.28
N ALA A 179 -7.51 -13.04 11.86
CA ALA A 179 -7.04 -13.47 13.18
C ALA A 179 -5.56 -13.88 13.14
N GLY A 180 -5.12 -14.55 12.07
CA GLY A 180 -3.74 -14.89 11.80
C GLY A 180 -2.87 -13.65 11.65
N HIS A 181 -3.29 -12.67 10.85
CA HIS A 181 -2.62 -11.37 10.76
C HIS A 181 -2.50 -10.69 12.13
N ALA A 182 -3.55 -10.73 12.95
CA ALA A 182 -3.52 -10.18 14.31
C ALA A 182 -2.56 -10.93 15.25
N LYS A 183 -2.38 -12.25 15.07
CA LYS A 183 -1.41 -13.05 15.83
C LYS A 183 0.03 -12.77 15.37
N ILE A 184 0.28 -12.65 14.07
CA ILE A 184 1.61 -12.31 13.51
C ILE A 184 2.08 -10.92 13.96
N ARG A 185 1.15 -9.97 14.11
CA ARG A 185 1.45 -8.61 14.56
C ARG A 185 1.92 -8.51 16.02
N LYS A 186 1.56 -9.47 16.88
CA LYS A 186 1.87 -9.43 18.32
C LYS A 186 3.32 -9.82 18.61
#